data_AF-A0A3M1PP51-F1
#
_entry.id   AF-A0A3M1PP51-F1
#
_cell.length_a   1.000
_cell.length_b   1.000
_cell.length_c   1.000
_cell.angle_alpha   90.00
_cell.angle_beta   90.00
_cell.angle_gamma   90.00
#
_symmetry.space_group_name_H-M   'P 1'
#
loop_
_entity.id
_entity.type
_entity.pdbx_description
1 polymer ?
#
loop_
_entity_poly.entity_id
_entity_poly.type
_entity_poly.pdbx_seq_one_letter_code
_entity_poly.pdbx_strand_id
1 'polypeptide(L)'
;MKRGIYPTAIGVALLGLAVWLPSQFQISIQFEETPSVAPPPPVGEEPTAPALPSPAPSVIPDRPPVASPLAPTVTPEGTRTVGIQSGALRVSNQTDYPLRVALLSQRANGATGGTNVAAGDAVDYGEPVHWDFAPQEGNAKGLLLALPEGEADLRVQTGDVLIAFAQDGSRRYWGPYVVGETPLPAWNAASSEWDLVLSK
;
A
#
# COMPACT_ATOMS: atom_id res chain seq x y z
N MET A 1 -2.01 -16.57 -66.47
CA MET A 1 -2.67 -15.40 -65.82
C MET A 1 -3.47 -15.85 -64.61
N LYS A 2 -2.92 -15.80 -63.39
CA LYS A 2 -3.64 -15.99 -62.10
C LYS A 2 -2.88 -15.27 -60.98
N ARG A 3 -2.84 -13.94 -61.00
CA ARG A 3 -2.19 -13.12 -59.94
C ARG A 3 -3.15 -12.17 -59.20
N GLY A 4 -4.41 -12.09 -59.62
CA GLY A 4 -5.39 -11.14 -59.07
C GLY A 4 -6.38 -11.69 -58.05
N ILE A 5 -6.33 -12.98 -57.67
CA ILE A 5 -7.34 -13.60 -56.79
C ILE A 5 -6.91 -13.57 -55.31
N TYR A 6 -5.61 -13.67 -55.04
CA TYR A 6 -5.07 -13.68 -53.68
C TYR A 6 -5.26 -12.38 -52.88
N PRO A 7 -5.04 -11.16 -53.44
CA PRO A 7 -5.19 -9.94 -52.65
C PRO A 7 -6.66 -9.68 -52.28
N THR A 8 -7.59 -10.04 -53.16
CA THR A 8 -9.03 -9.84 -52.95
C THR A 8 -9.58 -10.79 -51.88
N ALA A 9 -9.13 -12.06 -51.89
CA ALA A 9 -9.53 -13.03 -50.87
C ALA A 9 -9.03 -12.65 -49.46
N ILE A 10 -7.81 -12.12 -49.36
CA ILE A 10 -7.24 -11.63 -48.10
C ILE A 10 -8.03 -10.42 -47.58
N GLY A 11 -8.39 -9.48 -48.47
CA GLY A 11 -9.18 -8.31 -48.09
C GLY A 11 -10.55 -8.68 -47.51
N VAL A 12 -11.25 -9.63 -48.12
CA VAL A 12 -12.56 -10.11 -47.64
C VAL A 12 -12.43 -10.84 -46.29
N ALA A 13 -11.38 -11.63 -46.10
CA ALA A 13 -11.13 -12.33 -44.85
C ALA A 13 -10.86 -11.35 -43.68
N LEU A 14 -10.05 -10.31 -43.92
CA LEU A 14 -9.75 -9.29 -42.91
C LEU A 14 -10.99 -8.47 -42.52
N LEU A 15 -11.84 -8.13 -43.50
CA LEU A 15 -13.11 -7.44 -43.25
C LEU A 15 -14.09 -8.31 -42.44
N GLY A 16 -14.20 -9.59 -42.75
CA GLY A 16 -15.03 -10.52 -41.98
C GLY A 16 -14.58 -10.64 -40.52
N LEU A 17 -13.27 -10.69 -40.30
CA LEU A 17 -12.68 -10.84 -38.96
C LEU A 17 -12.85 -9.57 -38.11
N ALA A 18 -12.74 -8.38 -38.73
CA ALA A 18 -12.98 -7.10 -38.07
C ALA A 18 -14.44 -6.89 -37.62
N VAL A 19 -15.41 -7.46 -38.34
CA VAL A 19 -16.84 -7.39 -37.97
C VAL A 19 -17.20 -8.46 -36.92
N TRP A 20 -16.58 -9.64 -36.97
CA TRP A 20 -16.88 -10.73 -36.05
C TRP A 20 -16.39 -10.47 -34.62
N LEU A 21 -15.17 -9.93 -34.46
CA LEU A 21 -14.57 -9.67 -33.14
C LEU A 21 -15.42 -8.81 -32.18
N PRO A 22 -15.99 -7.66 -32.58
CA PRO A 22 -16.80 -6.84 -31.67
C PRO A 22 -18.16 -7.47 -31.32
N SER A 23 -18.65 -8.43 -32.10
CA SER A 23 -19.95 -9.08 -31.86
C SER A 23 -19.99 -9.95 -30.59
N GLN A 24 -18.83 -10.31 -30.04
CA GLN A 24 -18.71 -11.20 -28.87
C GLN A 24 -18.90 -10.47 -27.53
N PHE A 25 -18.92 -9.13 -27.53
CA PHE A 25 -19.01 -8.35 -26.30
C PHE A 25 -20.46 -7.94 -25.99
N GLN A 26 -21.13 -8.69 -25.12
CA GLN A 26 -22.37 -8.25 -24.47
C GLN A 26 -22.03 -7.53 -23.15
N ILE A 27 -22.20 -6.21 -23.14
CA ILE A 27 -22.02 -5.39 -21.94
C ILE A 27 -23.38 -5.32 -21.22
N SER A 28 -23.52 -6.08 -20.13
CA SER A 28 -24.68 -5.98 -19.24
C SER A 28 -24.34 -5.04 -18.09
N ILE A 29 -24.96 -3.87 -18.08
CA ILE A 29 -24.84 -2.89 -16.99
C ILE A 29 -25.96 -3.20 -15.99
N GLN A 30 -25.60 -3.70 -14.80
CA GLN A 30 -26.54 -3.85 -13.69
C GLN A 30 -26.37 -2.67 -12.74
N PHE A 31 -27.46 -1.94 -12.49
CA PHE A 31 -27.51 -0.89 -11.49
C PHE A 31 -28.04 -1.49 -10.18
N GLU A 32 -27.22 -1.49 -9.14
CA GLU A 32 -27.62 -1.83 -7.77
C GLU A 32 -28.28 -0.57 -7.15
N GLU A 33 -29.61 -0.53 -7.11
CA GLU A 33 -30.34 0.52 -6.42
C GLU A 33 -30.17 0.34 -4.91
N THR A 34 -29.42 1.25 -4.27
CA THR A 34 -29.24 1.25 -2.82
C THR A 34 -30.58 1.52 -2.12
N PRO A 35 -31.07 0.64 -1.22
CA PRO A 35 -32.31 0.90 -0.50
C PRO A 35 -32.12 2.10 0.44
N SER A 36 -33.05 3.05 0.34
CA SER A 36 -33.14 4.24 1.21
C SER A 36 -33.33 3.81 2.66
N VAL A 37 -32.30 3.97 3.48
CA VAL A 37 -32.38 3.76 4.93
C VAL A 37 -33.24 4.88 5.52
N ALA A 38 -34.42 4.51 6.02
CA ALA A 38 -35.29 5.39 6.79
C ALA A 38 -34.57 5.92 8.05
N PRO A 39 -34.82 7.18 8.47
CA PRO A 39 -34.21 7.74 9.67
C PRO A 39 -34.68 7.00 10.94
N PRO A 40 -33.82 6.83 11.96
CA PRO A 40 -34.18 6.18 13.21
C PRO A 40 -35.20 7.02 14.01
N PRO A 41 -36.12 6.38 14.77
CA PRO A 41 -37.07 7.07 15.63
C PRO A 41 -36.38 7.80 16.80
N PRO A 42 -37.01 8.86 17.36
CA PRO A 42 -36.42 9.66 18.43
C PRO A 42 -36.23 8.86 19.73
N VAL A 43 -35.09 9.10 20.37
CA VAL A 43 -34.65 8.55 21.66
C VAL A 43 -35.72 8.75 22.72
N GLY A 44 -36.21 7.65 23.29
CA GLY A 44 -37.06 7.64 24.47
C GLY A 44 -36.25 8.00 25.72
N GLU A 45 -36.76 8.96 26.49
CA GLU A 45 -36.29 9.34 27.82
C GLU A 45 -36.45 8.15 28.79
N GLU A 46 -35.42 7.83 29.58
CA GLU A 46 -35.55 6.93 30.74
C GLU A 46 -34.97 7.59 32.02
N PRO A 47 -35.62 7.46 33.19
CA PRO A 47 -35.62 8.46 34.27
C PRO A 47 -34.41 8.55 35.20
N THR A 48 -34.33 9.71 35.86
CA THR A 48 -33.41 10.10 36.93
C THR A 48 -33.60 9.35 38.26
N ALA A 49 -32.47 9.07 38.93
CA ALA A 49 -32.16 9.14 40.37
C ALA A 49 -31.69 7.82 41.04
N PRO A 50 -30.91 7.85 42.16
CA PRO A 50 -30.35 8.98 42.92
C PRO A 50 -28.82 8.94 43.17
N ALA A 51 -28.28 10.10 43.55
CA ALA A 51 -26.89 10.28 43.99
C ALA A 51 -26.59 9.56 45.32
N LEU A 52 -25.39 8.99 45.43
CA LEU A 52 -24.79 8.48 46.67
C LEU A 52 -23.44 9.18 46.95
N PRO A 53 -23.05 9.32 48.23
CA PRO A 53 -22.20 10.40 48.72
C PRO A 53 -20.71 10.19 48.46
N SER A 54 -20.03 11.33 48.25
CA SER A 54 -18.57 11.46 48.13
C SER A 54 -17.86 11.19 49.45
N PRO A 55 -16.77 10.39 49.47
CA PRO A 55 -15.71 10.53 50.46
C PRO A 55 -14.58 11.43 49.94
N ALA A 56 -14.00 12.18 50.87
CA ALA A 56 -12.97 13.21 50.70
C ALA A 56 -11.56 12.62 50.42
N PRO A 57 -10.52 13.44 50.16
CA PRO A 57 -9.37 13.10 49.32
C PRO A 57 -8.34 12.23 50.05
N SER A 58 -7.90 11.15 49.38
CA SER A 58 -6.73 10.40 49.81
C SER A 58 -5.44 11.07 49.32
N VAL A 59 -4.63 11.40 50.31
CA VAL A 59 -3.28 11.94 50.29
C VAL A 59 -2.37 11.16 49.32
N ILE A 60 -1.62 11.91 48.50
CA ILE A 60 -0.52 11.47 47.65
C ILE A 60 0.68 11.12 48.54
N PRO A 61 1.29 9.93 48.45
CA PRO A 61 2.65 9.71 48.88
C PRO A 61 3.62 9.75 47.69
N ASP A 62 4.80 10.29 47.99
CA ASP A 62 5.89 10.69 47.10
C ASP A 62 6.29 9.75 45.95
N ARG A 63 6.60 10.41 44.82
CA ARG A 63 7.31 9.92 43.65
C ARG A 63 8.79 9.64 43.97
N PRO A 64 9.34 8.47 43.65
CA PRO A 64 10.76 8.34 43.29
C PRO A 64 10.94 8.63 41.79
N PRO A 65 12.01 9.33 41.36
CA PRO A 65 12.25 9.62 39.95
C PRO A 65 12.80 8.37 39.27
N VAL A 66 11.99 7.70 38.45
CA VAL A 66 12.48 6.68 37.53
C VAL A 66 12.90 7.39 36.24
N ALA A 67 14.16 7.16 35.88
CA ALA A 67 14.90 7.82 34.83
C ALA A 67 14.18 7.85 33.48
N SER A 68 14.20 9.02 32.83
CA SER A 68 13.84 9.19 31.43
C SER A 68 14.71 8.28 30.55
N PRO A 69 14.12 7.45 29.66
CA PRO A 69 14.87 6.87 28.56
C PRO A 69 15.36 8.01 27.66
N LEU A 70 16.67 8.02 27.43
CA LEU A 70 17.38 8.94 26.55
C LEU A 70 16.64 9.12 25.22
N ALA A 71 16.37 10.38 24.88
CA ALA A 71 16.03 10.77 23.52
C ALA A 71 17.11 10.26 22.56
N PRO A 72 16.77 9.67 21.40
CA PRO A 72 17.77 9.39 20.39
C PRO A 72 18.32 10.71 19.88
N THR A 73 19.62 10.92 20.10
CA THR A 73 20.44 11.93 19.43
C THR A 73 20.26 11.77 17.92
N VAL A 74 19.55 12.71 17.30
CA VAL A 74 19.53 12.83 15.84
C VAL A 74 20.87 13.45 15.43
N THR A 75 21.84 12.60 15.11
CA THR A 75 23.07 13.02 14.42
C THR A 75 22.73 13.27 12.95
N PRO A 76 22.92 14.50 12.42
CA PRO A 76 22.80 14.74 11.00
C PRO A 76 24.17 14.48 10.38
N GLU A 77 24.46 13.23 10.00
CA GLU A 77 25.66 12.94 9.22
C GLU A 77 25.37 12.04 8.02
N GLY A 78 25.89 12.51 6.89
CA GLY A 78 26.15 11.71 5.71
C GLY A 78 25.10 11.88 4.63
N THR A 79 25.37 12.77 3.68
CA THR A 79 24.91 12.60 2.30
C THR A 79 25.37 11.22 1.85
N ARG A 80 24.49 10.22 2.02
CA ARG A 80 24.74 8.87 1.54
C ARG A 80 24.64 8.95 0.04
N THR A 81 25.73 8.63 -0.65
CA THR A 81 25.66 8.19 -2.03
C THR A 81 24.76 6.95 -2.02
N VAL A 82 23.48 7.13 -2.37
CA VAL A 82 22.48 6.06 -2.35
C VAL A 82 22.87 5.09 -3.44
N GLY A 83 23.57 4.02 -3.07
CA GLY A 83 23.70 2.86 -3.94
C GLY A 83 22.29 2.32 -4.21
N ILE A 84 22.04 1.88 -5.44
CA ILE A 84 20.75 1.30 -5.82
C ILE A 84 20.58 0.00 -5.02
N GLN A 85 19.79 0.05 -3.96
CA GLN A 85 19.49 -1.10 -3.11
C GLN A 85 18.19 -1.73 -3.59
N SER A 86 18.20 -3.05 -3.81
CA SER A 86 17.04 -3.84 -4.20
C SER A 86 16.93 -5.06 -3.28
N GLY A 87 15.74 -5.31 -2.73
CA GLY A 87 15.52 -6.33 -1.70
C GLY A 87 14.05 -6.71 -1.55
N ALA A 88 13.80 -7.76 -0.76
CA ALA A 88 12.42 -8.13 -0.43
C ALA A 88 11.78 -7.09 0.50
N LEU A 89 10.46 -7.00 0.52
CA LEU A 89 9.73 -6.06 1.36
C LEU A 89 9.13 -6.76 2.57
N ARG A 90 9.49 -6.31 3.76
CA ARG A 90 8.92 -6.74 5.03
C ARG A 90 8.05 -5.63 5.60
N VAL A 91 6.79 -5.94 5.90
CA VAL A 91 5.84 -4.95 6.43
C VAL A 91 5.27 -5.40 7.77
N SER A 92 5.22 -4.49 8.74
CA SER A 92 4.57 -4.70 10.03
C SER A 92 3.43 -3.70 10.21
N ASN A 93 2.20 -4.18 10.32
CA ASN A 93 1.06 -3.36 10.73
C ASN A 93 0.98 -3.36 12.26
N GLN A 94 1.38 -2.27 12.90
CA GLN A 94 1.27 -2.06 14.35
C GLN A 94 0.06 -1.18 14.71
N THR A 95 -0.82 -0.91 13.74
CA THR A 95 -2.02 -0.09 13.93
C THR A 95 -3.22 -0.97 14.26
N ASP A 96 -4.24 -0.35 14.86
CA ASP A 96 -5.52 -1.00 15.15
C ASP A 96 -6.48 -1.01 13.94
N TYR A 97 -5.98 -0.62 12.76
CA TYR A 97 -6.78 -0.49 11.55
C TYR A 97 -6.44 -1.59 10.53
N PRO A 98 -7.44 -2.09 9.77
CA PRO A 98 -7.17 -2.89 8.59
C PRO A 98 -6.57 -2.00 7.51
N LEU A 99 -5.41 -2.37 6.98
CA LEU A 99 -4.67 -1.53 6.04
C LEU A 99 -4.56 -2.21 4.68
N ARG A 100 -4.54 -1.41 3.61
CA ARG A 100 -4.06 -1.83 2.29
C ARG A 100 -2.75 -1.12 2.02
N VAL A 101 -1.71 -1.88 1.72
CA VAL A 101 -0.41 -1.37 1.31
C VAL A 101 -0.29 -1.55 -0.20
N ALA A 102 -0.07 -0.46 -0.92
CA ALA A 102 0.13 -0.47 -2.36
C ALA A 102 1.56 -0.08 -2.71
N LEU A 103 2.14 -0.79 -3.68
CA LEU A 103 3.44 -0.54 -4.27
C LEU A 103 3.25 0.00 -5.69
N LEU A 104 3.90 1.11 -5.97
CA LEU A 104 4.09 1.64 -7.31
C LEU A 104 5.57 1.54 -7.64
N SER A 105 5.94 0.62 -8.55
CA SER A 105 7.32 0.56 -9.04
C SER A 105 7.60 1.74 -9.96
N GLN A 106 8.78 2.32 -9.81
CA GLN A 106 9.23 3.27 -10.81
C GLN A 106 9.60 2.47 -12.06
N ARG A 107 8.85 2.69 -13.14
CA ARG A 107 9.32 2.30 -14.47
C ARG A 107 10.72 2.89 -14.63
N ALA A 108 11.64 2.11 -15.16
CA ALA A 108 12.85 2.65 -15.76
C ALA A 108 12.43 3.53 -16.95
N ASN A 109 11.92 4.73 -16.66
CA ASN A 109 11.75 5.77 -17.65
C ASN A 109 13.16 6.14 -18.07
N GLY A 110 13.55 5.61 -19.22
CA GLY A 110 14.75 6.03 -19.91
C GLY A 110 14.78 7.55 -19.98
N ALA A 111 15.84 8.13 -19.41
CA ALA A 111 16.34 9.46 -19.72
C ALA A 111 15.31 10.60 -19.77
N THR A 112 15.08 11.25 -18.63
CA THR A 112 14.99 12.72 -18.62
C THR A 112 15.36 13.23 -17.23
N GLY A 113 16.63 13.55 -17.03
CA GLY A 113 17.13 14.17 -15.81
C GLY A 113 18.14 13.34 -15.02
N GLY A 114 19.30 13.07 -15.63
CA GLY A 114 20.56 13.11 -14.89
C GLY A 114 20.82 12.08 -13.79
N THR A 115 20.65 10.78 -14.05
CA THR A 115 21.55 9.75 -13.53
C THR A 115 21.32 8.47 -14.33
N ASN A 116 22.37 7.92 -14.94
CA ASN A 116 22.32 6.60 -15.56
C ASN A 116 22.11 5.56 -14.45
N VAL A 117 20.85 5.29 -14.10
CA VAL A 117 20.49 4.03 -13.45
C VAL A 117 20.80 2.94 -14.45
N ALA A 118 21.73 2.06 -14.13
CA ALA A 118 22.01 0.88 -14.96
C ALA A 118 20.67 0.15 -15.16
N ALA A 119 20.21 0.11 -16.40
CA ALA A 119 18.91 -0.41 -16.82
C ALA A 119 18.77 -1.95 -16.70
N GLY A 120 19.47 -2.56 -15.74
CA GLY A 120 19.59 -4.01 -15.60
C GLY A 120 18.55 -4.66 -14.70
N ASP A 121 18.08 -3.99 -13.64
CA ASP A 121 17.34 -4.66 -12.55
C ASP A 121 16.03 -3.97 -12.13
N ALA A 122 15.60 -2.92 -12.84
CA ALA A 122 14.34 -2.25 -12.52
C ALA A 122 13.14 -3.13 -12.91
N VAL A 123 12.46 -3.69 -11.91
CA VAL A 123 11.30 -4.55 -12.11
C VAL A 123 10.05 -3.67 -12.27
N ASP A 124 9.50 -3.63 -13.47
CA ASP A 124 8.16 -3.06 -13.72
C ASP A 124 7.11 -4.14 -13.47
N TYR A 125 6.16 -3.87 -12.58
CA TYR A 125 5.07 -4.79 -12.24
C TYR A 125 3.83 -4.54 -13.12
N GLY A 126 3.87 -3.55 -14.02
CA GLY A 126 2.81 -3.23 -14.97
C GLY A 126 1.64 -2.47 -14.33
N GLU A 127 1.06 -3.03 -13.26
CA GLU A 127 -0.03 -2.45 -12.46
C GLU A 127 0.40 -2.30 -10.97
N PRO A 128 -0.20 -1.35 -10.22
CA PRO A 128 0.08 -1.23 -8.79
C PRO A 128 -0.31 -2.49 -8.03
N VAL A 129 0.68 -3.10 -7.38
CA VAL A 129 0.48 -4.30 -6.54
C VAL A 129 0.04 -3.86 -5.15
N HIS A 130 -0.85 -4.62 -4.51
CA HIS A 130 -1.26 -4.34 -3.15
C HIS A 130 -1.42 -5.59 -2.28
N TRP A 131 -1.31 -5.38 -0.98
CA TRP A 131 -1.53 -6.37 0.06
C TRP A 131 -2.43 -5.81 1.14
N ASP A 132 -3.31 -6.66 1.64
CA ASP A 132 -4.24 -6.33 2.70
C ASP A 132 -3.77 -6.91 4.02
N PHE A 133 -3.85 -6.11 5.07
CA PHE A 133 -3.44 -6.44 6.41
C PHE A 133 -4.64 -6.30 7.35
N ALA A 134 -4.85 -7.30 8.20
CA ALA A 134 -5.67 -7.16 9.38
C ALA A 134 -5.04 -6.20 10.40
N PRO A 135 -5.81 -5.65 11.35
CA PRO A 135 -5.25 -4.93 12.50
C PRO A 135 -4.16 -5.76 13.19
N GLN A 136 -3.06 -5.12 13.56
CA GLN A 136 -1.93 -5.74 14.27
C GLN A 136 -1.23 -6.90 13.53
N GLU A 137 -1.50 -7.11 12.25
CA GLU A 137 -0.91 -8.20 11.47
C GLU A 137 0.59 -7.99 11.23
N GLY A 138 1.37 -9.04 11.55
CA GLY A 138 2.83 -8.96 11.47
C GLY A 138 3.49 -8.04 12.51
N ASN A 139 2.76 -7.51 13.51
CA ASN A 139 3.26 -6.50 14.46
C ASN A 139 4.71 -6.74 14.94
N ALA A 140 5.00 -7.93 15.50
CA ALA A 140 6.29 -8.19 16.15
C ALA A 140 7.45 -8.52 15.19
N LYS A 141 7.18 -9.11 14.02
CA LYS A 141 8.22 -9.68 13.13
C LYS A 141 8.15 -9.19 11.68
N GLY A 142 7.10 -8.46 11.33
CA GLY A 142 6.69 -8.18 9.97
C GLY A 142 6.31 -9.43 9.18
N LEU A 143 5.64 -9.21 8.06
CA LEU A 143 5.39 -10.21 7.02
C LEU A 143 6.26 -9.89 5.80
N LEU A 144 6.92 -10.91 5.27
CA LEU A 144 7.61 -10.79 3.99
C LEU A 144 6.58 -10.87 2.88
N LEU A 145 6.52 -9.84 2.05
CA LEU A 145 5.56 -9.75 0.96
C LEU A 145 6.08 -10.44 -0.29
N ALA A 146 5.15 -11.07 -1.00
CA ALA A 146 5.38 -11.81 -2.23
C ALA A 146 4.23 -11.54 -3.20
N LEU A 147 4.49 -11.80 -4.48
CA LEU A 147 3.47 -11.77 -5.52
C LEU A 147 2.68 -13.09 -5.55
N PRO A 148 1.48 -13.11 -6.16
CA PRO A 148 0.70 -14.35 -6.35
C PRO A 148 1.48 -15.43 -7.11
N GLU A 149 1.07 -16.69 -6.93
CA GLU A 149 1.75 -17.84 -7.55
C GLU A 149 1.89 -17.68 -9.08
N GLY A 150 3.12 -17.82 -9.58
CA GLY A 150 3.45 -17.71 -11.00
C GLY A 150 4.07 -16.38 -11.42
N GLU A 151 4.08 -15.37 -10.54
CA GLU A 151 4.82 -14.12 -10.74
C GLU A 151 6.24 -14.21 -10.15
N ALA A 152 7.14 -13.33 -10.60
CA ALA A 152 8.51 -13.26 -10.10
C ALA A 152 8.53 -12.84 -8.61
N ASP A 153 9.61 -13.17 -7.89
CA ASP A 153 9.76 -12.73 -6.50
C ASP A 153 9.65 -11.19 -6.39
N LEU A 154 8.93 -10.72 -5.36
CA LEU A 154 8.81 -9.29 -5.08
C LEU A 154 10.18 -8.71 -4.70
N ARG A 155 10.62 -7.69 -5.43
CA ARG A 155 11.88 -6.96 -5.22
C ARG A 155 11.60 -5.46 -5.29
N VAL A 156 11.70 -4.82 -4.14
CA VAL A 156 11.53 -3.37 -4.00
C VAL A 156 12.89 -2.71 -4.09
N GLN A 157 12.98 -1.64 -4.86
CA GLN A 157 14.21 -0.92 -5.11
C GLN A 157 14.11 0.56 -4.74
N THR A 158 15.28 1.21 -4.63
CA THR A 158 15.37 2.66 -4.45
C THR A 158 14.54 3.40 -5.49
N GLY A 159 13.72 4.34 -5.03
CA GLY A 159 12.79 5.12 -5.85
C GLY A 159 11.35 4.57 -5.85
N ASP A 160 11.13 3.27 -5.64
CA ASP A 160 9.76 2.74 -5.60
C ASP A 160 8.92 3.43 -4.51
N VAL A 161 7.62 3.56 -4.76
CA VAL A 161 6.71 4.29 -3.88
C VAL A 161 5.76 3.32 -3.18
N LEU A 162 5.76 3.37 -1.86
CA LEU A 162 4.83 2.62 -0.99
C LEU A 162 3.84 3.58 -0.35
N ILE A 163 2.56 3.20 -0.36
CA ILE A 163 1.48 3.94 0.29
C ILE A 163 0.64 2.94 1.08
N ALA A 164 0.23 3.30 2.29
CA ALA A 164 -0.75 2.52 3.02
C ALA A 164 -1.96 3.36 3.41
N PHE A 165 -3.15 2.76 3.41
CA PHE A 165 -4.39 3.43 3.80
C PHE A 165 -5.34 2.47 4.49
N ALA A 166 -6.17 3.02 5.39
CA ALA A 166 -7.14 2.23 6.12
C ALA A 166 -8.31 1.84 5.23
N GLN A 167 -8.73 0.57 5.33
CA GLN A 167 -9.82 -0.03 4.55
C GLN A 167 -11.20 0.16 5.21
N ASP A 168 -11.23 0.67 6.43
CA ASP A 168 -12.43 0.84 7.26
C ASP A 168 -13.22 2.13 6.97
N GLY A 169 -12.81 2.91 5.97
CA GLY A 169 -13.44 4.19 5.64
C GLY A 169 -13.05 5.35 6.56
N SER A 170 -12.13 5.16 7.51
CA SER A 170 -11.67 6.21 8.43
C SER A 170 -10.83 7.31 7.76
N ARG A 171 -10.46 7.14 6.49
CA ARG A 171 -9.65 8.09 5.70
C ARG A 171 -8.27 8.35 6.34
N ARG A 172 -7.67 7.31 6.91
CA ARG A 172 -6.30 7.33 7.45
C ARG A 172 -5.31 6.86 6.38
N TYR A 173 -4.14 7.51 6.35
CA TYR A 173 -3.11 7.30 5.35
C TYR A 173 -1.72 7.33 6.01
N TRP A 174 -0.82 6.50 5.49
CA TRP A 174 0.58 6.41 5.87
C TRP A 174 1.45 6.50 4.61
N GLY A 175 2.50 7.32 4.69
CA GLY A 175 3.33 7.67 3.55
C GLY A 175 2.89 8.98 2.87
N PRO A 176 3.25 9.19 1.59
CA PRO A 176 3.97 8.26 0.73
C PRO A 176 5.40 7.99 1.23
N TYR A 177 5.84 6.76 1.08
CA TYR A 177 7.21 6.33 1.37
C TYR A 177 7.93 6.12 0.05
N VAL A 178 9.01 6.85 -0.17
CA VAL A 178 9.88 6.69 -1.34
C VAL A 178 11.11 5.91 -0.90
N VAL A 179 11.25 4.69 -1.40
CA VAL A 179 12.27 3.75 -0.94
C VAL A 179 13.67 4.33 -1.15
N GLY A 180 14.49 4.33 -0.10
CA GLY A 180 15.85 4.89 -0.12
C GLY A 180 15.92 6.42 -0.07
N GLU A 181 14.79 7.14 -0.16
CA GLU A 181 14.72 8.60 -0.05
C GLU A 181 14.04 9.05 1.25
N THR A 182 12.95 8.41 1.65
CA THR A 182 12.28 8.65 2.94
C THR A 182 12.88 7.78 4.05
N PRO A 183 12.76 8.18 5.35
CA PRO A 183 13.32 7.40 6.46
C PRO A 183 12.78 5.97 6.59
N LEU A 184 11.57 5.72 6.08
CA LEU A 184 10.97 4.40 5.94
C LEU A 184 10.62 4.17 4.46
N PRO A 185 10.64 2.92 3.96
CA PRO A 185 11.13 1.73 4.65
C PRO A 185 12.65 1.79 4.91
N ALA A 186 13.08 1.21 6.02
CA ALA A 186 14.48 1.17 6.41
C ALA A 186 15.19 -0.01 5.73
N TRP A 187 16.40 0.21 5.22
CA TRP A 187 17.21 -0.88 4.65
C TRP A 187 17.82 -1.75 5.74
N ASN A 188 17.54 -3.05 5.70
CA ASN A 188 18.19 -4.06 6.50
C ASN A 188 19.25 -4.81 5.69
N ALA A 189 20.50 -4.39 5.84
CA ALA A 189 21.62 -4.95 5.07
C ALA A 189 21.93 -6.42 5.40
N ALA A 190 21.53 -6.92 6.58
CA ALA A 190 21.81 -8.30 6.98
C ALA A 190 20.90 -9.30 6.26
N SER A 191 19.62 -8.96 6.05
CA SER A 191 18.65 -9.78 5.34
C SER A 191 18.44 -9.37 3.88
N SER A 192 19.00 -8.24 3.45
CA SER A 192 18.70 -7.62 2.14
C SER A 192 17.20 -7.37 1.96
N GLU A 193 16.60 -6.80 3.00
CA GLU A 193 15.17 -6.51 3.09
C GLU A 193 14.92 -5.02 3.35
N TRP A 194 13.80 -4.53 2.88
CA TRP A 194 13.23 -3.24 3.24
C TRP A 194 12.21 -3.43 4.35
N ASP A 195 12.42 -2.80 5.50
CA ASP A 195 11.54 -2.90 6.67
C ASP A 195 10.62 -1.68 6.75
N LEU A 196 9.31 -1.91 6.54
CA LEU A 196 8.26 -0.91 6.71
C LEU A 196 7.45 -1.19 7.97
N VAL A 197 7.60 -0.34 8.98
CA VAL A 197 6.77 -0.40 10.20
C VAL A 197 5.70 0.66 10.12
N LEU A 198 4.45 0.24 9.96
CA LEU A 198 3.28 1.10 9.98
C LEU A 198 2.82 1.24 11.42
N SER A 199 3.08 2.40 12.00
CA SER A 199 2.67 2.76 13.35
C SER A 199 1.84 4.03 13.31
N LYS A 200 0.88 4.13 14.25
CA LYS A 200 -0.06 5.21 14.59
C LYS A 200 -1.47 4.68 14.73
#